data_AF-A0A538PLL1-F1
#
_entry.id   AF-A0A538PLL1-F1
#
_cell.length_a   1.000
_cell.length_b   1.000
_cell.length_c   1.000
_cell.angle_alpha   90.00
_cell.angle_beta   90.00
_cell.angle_gamma   90.00
#
_symmetry.space_group_name_H-M   'P 1'
#
loop_
_entity.id
_entity.type
_entity.pdbx_description
1 polymer ?
#
loop_
_entity_poly.entity_id
_entity_poly.type
_entity_poly.pdbx_seq_one_letter_code
_entity_poly.pdbx_strand_id
1 'polypeptide(L)'
;MAPTTCSRSTISQAAPGKAELQAAAVLAWAREVEATGLLEVVDAIAAGVASGALPLDLDPAAARRLIEHQRGREERFGHDERLALYARLMADADADLATLIAALCDLGRAGTAQSTLPYEMRAAVAGASLASTLSARATGIAAYAARDITAQIREALDLLGTPSIAQALGGGGVWAIIQRYADLAGEHPAIGRAAARAGAIRTIVSWLADRAQDLASGRVAIARGDPVVAAALTWSAEG
;
A
#
# COMPACT_ATOMS: atom_id res chain seq x y z
N MET A 1 23.77 39.07 -33.03
CA MET A 1 22.69 38.26 -32.41
C MET A 1 22.90 36.82 -32.83
N ALA A 2 23.35 35.97 -31.90
CA ALA A 2 23.42 34.52 -32.07
C ALA A 2 22.57 33.89 -30.95
N PRO A 3 21.77 32.85 -31.24
CA PRO A 3 20.92 32.25 -30.22
C PRO A 3 21.73 31.33 -29.32
N THR A 4 21.67 31.60 -28.01
CA THR A 4 22.20 30.75 -26.95
C THR A 4 21.38 29.47 -26.88
N THR A 5 21.94 28.35 -27.33
CA THR A 5 21.34 27.03 -27.17
C THR A 5 21.38 26.64 -25.70
N CYS A 6 20.23 26.69 -25.04
CA CYS A 6 20.06 26.18 -23.68
C CYS A 6 20.13 24.64 -23.74
N SER A 7 21.31 24.07 -23.47
CA SER A 7 21.47 22.63 -23.27
C SER A 7 20.59 22.18 -22.11
N ARG A 8 19.51 21.45 -22.41
CA ARG A 8 18.81 20.64 -21.40
C ARG A 8 19.81 19.60 -20.92
N SER A 9 20.33 19.78 -19.72
CA SER A 9 20.99 18.72 -18.98
C SER A 9 19.99 17.56 -18.87
N THR A 10 20.19 16.53 -19.69
CA THR A 10 19.58 15.22 -19.46
C THR A 10 20.13 14.74 -18.12
N ILE A 11 19.35 14.89 -17.06
CA ILE A 11 19.57 14.13 -15.83
C ILE A 11 19.54 12.69 -16.30
N SER A 12 20.71 12.05 -16.33
CA SER A 12 20.81 10.60 -16.42
C SER A 12 19.97 10.07 -15.26
N GLN A 13 18.73 9.65 -15.52
CA GLN A 13 17.92 9.00 -14.51
C GLN A 13 18.72 7.78 -14.05
N ALA A 14 19.17 7.80 -12.80
CA ALA A 14 19.79 6.63 -12.21
C ALA A 14 18.78 5.48 -12.33
N ALA A 15 19.28 4.29 -12.68
CA ALA A 15 18.41 3.11 -12.73
C ALA A 15 17.68 2.98 -11.39
N PRO A 16 16.38 2.66 -11.39
CA PRO A 16 15.59 2.62 -10.17
C PRO A 16 16.22 1.64 -9.18
N GLY A 17 16.51 2.13 -7.98
CA GLY A 17 17.16 1.36 -6.94
C GLY A 17 16.20 0.33 -6.34
N LYS A 18 16.65 -0.92 -6.22
CA LYS A 18 15.83 -2.02 -5.70
C LYS A 18 15.36 -1.77 -4.27
N ALA A 19 16.20 -1.17 -3.42
CA ALA A 19 15.87 -0.89 -2.02
C ALA A 19 14.77 0.18 -1.90
N GLU A 20 14.87 1.24 -2.70
CA GLU A 20 13.89 2.31 -2.80
C GLU A 20 12.54 1.76 -3.29
N LEU A 21 12.55 0.91 -4.31
CA LEU A 21 11.34 0.25 -4.80
C LEU A 21 10.71 -0.69 -3.77
N GLN A 22 11.51 -1.40 -2.96
CA GLN A 22 10.98 -2.21 -1.86
C GLN A 22 10.32 -1.35 -0.79
N ALA A 23 10.93 -0.21 -0.42
CA ALA A 23 10.32 0.74 0.51
C ALA A 23 9.02 1.32 -0.08
N ALA A 24 9.02 1.69 -1.37
CA ALA A 24 7.83 2.16 -2.07
C ALA A 24 6.72 1.11 -2.09
N ALA A 25 7.04 -0.17 -2.33
CA ALA A 25 6.08 -1.26 -2.33
C ALA A 25 5.37 -1.40 -0.98
N VAL A 26 6.14 -1.32 0.10
CA VAL A 26 5.61 -1.40 1.46
C VAL A 26 4.70 -0.20 1.76
N LEU A 27 5.12 1.02 1.41
CA LEU A 27 4.34 2.23 1.67
C LEU A 27 3.06 2.31 0.81
N ALA A 28 3.13 1.90 -0.47
CA ALA A 28 1.96 1.84 -1.34
C ALA A 28 0.95 0.79 -0.84
N TRP A 29 1.42 -0.36 -0.36
CA TRP A 29 0.57 -1.33 0.33
C TRP A 29 -0.03 -0.76 1.61
N ALA A 30 0.78 -0.11 2.44
CA ALA A 30 0.32 0.48 3.70
C ALA A 30 -0.76 1.54 3.49
N ARG A 31 -0.67 2.36 2.43
CA ARG A 31 -1.73 3.31 2.04
C ARG A 31 -3.09 2.64 1.84
N GLU A 32 -3.11 1.48 1.19
CA GLU A 32 -4.36 0.76 0.94
C GLU A 32 -4.88 0.05 2.20
N VAL A 33 -3.98 -0.35 3.12
CA VAL A 33 -4.35 -0.83 4.45
C VAL A 33 -4.91 0.31 5.31
N GLU A 34 -4.33 1.49 5.25
CA GLU A 34 -4.84 2.70 5.92
C GLU A 34 -6.30 2.95 5.52
N ALA A 35 -6.62 2.80 4.24
CA ALA A 35 -7.99 2.94 3.72
C ALA A 35 -8.98 1.88 4.24
N THR A 36 -8.52 0.85 4.97
CA THR A 36 -9.40 -0.08 5.70
C THR A 36 -9.81 0.44 7.08
N GLY A 37 -9.21 1.53 7.57
CA GLY A 37 -9.39 2.06 8.92
C GLY A 37 -8.80 1.18 10.04
N LEU A 38 -7.94 0.22 9.71
CA LEU A 38 -7.36 -0.72 10.68
C LEU A 38 -6.69 0.01 11.84
N LEU A 39 -5.81 0.97 11.56
CA LEU A 39 -5.01 1.63 12.60
C LEU A 39 -5.88 2.56 13.44
N GLU A 40 -6.77 3.31 12.80
CA GLU A 40 -7.68 4.26 13.43
C GLU A 40 -8.64 3.55 14.37
N VAL A 41 -9.25 2.44 13.92
CA VAL A 41 -10.18 1.66 14.76
C VAL A 41 -9.44 1.02 15.94
N VAL A 42 -8.24 0.49 15.74
CA VAL A 42 -7.44 -0.08 16.83
C VAL A 42 -7.04 0.99 17.85
N ASP A 43 -6.56 2.15 17.39
CA ASP A 43 -6.23 3.28 18.25
C ASP A 43 -7.48 3.77 19.02
N ALA A 44 -8.64 3.84 18.37
CA ALA A 44 -9.89 4.24 19.01
C ALA A 44 -10.38 3.23 20.06
N ILE A 45 -10.30 1.92 19.78
CA ILE A 45 -10.61 0.86 20.76
C ILE A 45 -9.64 0.95 21.95
N ALA A 46 -8.34 1.07 21.69
CA ALA A 46 -7.33 1.16 22.74
C ALA A 46 -7.52 2.39 23.62
N ALA A 47 -7.82 3.55 23.02
CA ALA A 47 -8.15 4.78 23.73
C ALA A 47 -9.44 4.64 24.56
N GLY A 48 -10.47 4.02 24.00
CA GLY A 48 -11.73 3.74 24.70
C GLY A 48 -11.54 2.84 25.92
N VAL A 49 -10.73 1.79 25.81
CA VAL A 49 -10.40 0.90 26.93
C VAL A 49 -9.56 1.64 27.98
N ALA A 50 -8.52 2.37 27.56
CA ALA A 50 -7.63 3.08 28.48
C ALA A 50 -8.34 4.20 29.27
N SER A 51 -9.35 4.83 28.67
CA SER A 51 -10.16 5.88 29.32
C SER A 51 -11.37 5.34 30.09
N GLY A 52 -11.72 4.06 29.90
CA GLY A 52 -12.96 3.46 30.43
C GLY A 52 -14.23 3.85 29.65
N ALA A 53 -14.11 4.56 28.53
CA ALA A 53 -15.24 4.91 27.67
C ALA A 53 -15.80 3.72 26.88
N LEU A 54 -14.98 2.67 26.68
CA LEU A 54 -15.39 1.41 26.06
C LEU A 54 -15.27 0.28 27.09
N PRO A 55 -16.35 0.00 27.87
CA PRO A 55 -16.33 -1.07 28.85
C PRO A 55 -16.39 -2.43 28.15
N LEU A 56 -15.28 -3.16 28.16
CA LEU A 56 -15.18 -4.52 27.61
C LEU A 56 -14.84 -5.49 28.74
N ASP A 57 -15.42 -6.69 28.69
CA ASP A 57 -15.06 -7.79 29.58
C ASP A 57 -13.74 -8.43 29.12
N LEU A 58 -12.63 -7.79 29.48
CA LEU A 58 -11.27 -8.19 29.12
C LEU A 58 -10.58 -8.81 30.33
N ASP A 59 -9.82 -9.88 30.09
CA ASP A 59 -8.85 -10.34 31.08
C ASP A 59 -7.74 -9.27 31.30
N PRO A 60 -7.07 -9.25 32.48
CA PRO A 60 -6.08 -8.23 32.79
C PRO A 60 -4.91 -8.15 31.79
N ALA A 61 -4.54 -9.27 31.16
CA ALA A 61 -3.45 -9.27 30.18
C ALA A 61 -3.90 -8.63 28.86
N ALA A 62 -5.10 -8.95 28.39
CA ALA A 62 -5.71 -8.33 27.20
C ALA A 62 -5.90 -6.82 27.37
N ALA A 63 -6.43 -6.38 28.52
CA ALA A 63 -6.57 -4.96 28.84
C ALA A 63 -5.21 -4.25 28.88
N ARG A 64 -4.20 -4.88 29.49
CA ARG A 64 -2.83 -4.32 29.55
C ARG A 64 -2.24 -4.09 28.16
N ARG A 65 -2.42 -5.03 27.23
CA ARG A 65 -1.91 -4.88 25.85
C ARG A 65 -2.50 -3.68 25.12
N LEU A 66 -3.81 -3.46 25.22
CA LEU A 66 -4.47 -2.29 24.63
C LEU A 66 -4.00 -0.98 25.28
N ILE A 67 -3.81 -0.97 26.60
CA ILE A 67 -3.29 0.20 27.33
C ILE A 67 -1.83 0.49 26.92
N GLU A 68 -1.00 -0.53 26.75
CA GLU A 68 0.39 -0.39 26.30
C GLU A 68 0.45 0.17 24.87
N HIS A 69 -0.38 -0.36 23.95
CA HIS A 69 -0.55 0.18 22.59
C HIS A 69 -0.91 1.67 22.58
N GLN A 70 -1.85 2.07 23.45
CA GLN A 70 -2.28 3.46 23.57
C GLN A 70 -1.17 4.37 24.12
N ARG A 71 -0.35 3.88 25.06
CA ARG A 71 0.76 4.65 25.63
C ARG A 71 1.87 4.90 24.61
N GLY A 72 2.17 3.93 23.75
CA GLY A 72 3.20 4.05 22.71
C GLY A 72 2.79 4.92 21.51
N ARG A 73 1.58 5.50 21.49
CA ARG A 73 1.06 6.20 20.30
C ARG A 73 1.91 7.39 19.84
N GLU A 74 2.56 8.10 20.77
CA GLU A 74 3.37 9.29 20.47
C GLU A 74 4.75 8.95 19.91
N GLU A 75 5.17 7.69 20.01
CA GLU A 75 6.45 7.18 19.48
C GLU A 75 6.31 6.66 18.04
N ARG A 76 5.07 6.52 17.56
CA ARG A 76 4.69 5.96 16.27
C ARG A 76 4.30 7.07 15.29
N PHE A 77 4.43 6.80 13.98
CA PHE A 77 3.83 7.68 12.97
C PHE A 77 2.32 7.80 13.16
N GLY A 78 1.85 9.03 13.41
CA GLY A 78 0.43 9.35 13.52
C GLY A 78 -0.28 9.35 12.17
N HIS A 79 -1.62 9.41 12.19
CA HIS A 79 -2.47 9.38 11.00
C HIS A 79 -2.06 10.43 9.95
N ASP A 80 -1.98 11.70 10.33
CA ASP A 80 -1.60 12.79 9.42
C ASP A 80 -0.20 12.62 8.83
N GLU A 81 0.74 12.10 9.60
CA GLU A 81 2.11 11.86 9.15
C GLU A 81 2.15 10.72 8.12
N ARG A 82 1.41 9.63 8.37
CA ARG A 82 1.26 8.52 7.42
C ARG A 82 0.61 8.99 6.13
N LEU A 83 -0.48 9.75 6.20
CA LEU A 83 -1.14 10.31 5.02
C LEU A 83 -0.21 11.24 4.23
N ALA A 84 0.54 12.12 4.90
CA ALA A 84 1.52 12.99 4.25
C ALA A 84 2.63 12.19 3.56
N LEU A 85 3.11 11.11 4.19
CA LEU A 85 4.08 10.18 3.59
C LEU A 85 3.52 9.51 2.34
N TYR A 86 2.29 8.99 2.39
CA TYR A 86 1.65 8.32 1.26
C TYR A 86 1.38 9.29 0.11
N ALA A 87 0.83 10.48 0.40
CA ALA A 87 0.58 11.52 -0.59
C ALA A 87 1.89 11.96 -1.25
N ARG A 88 2.95 12.17 -0.46
CA ARG A 88 4.27 12.45 -0.99
C ARG A 88 4.77 11.31 -1.86
N LEU A 89 4.62 10.04 -1.49
CA LEU A 89 5.08 8.93 -2.34
C LEU A 89 4.30 8.88 -3.67
N MET A 90 2.98 9.06 -3.61
CA MET A 90 2.06 8.69 -4.69
C MET A 90 1.68 9.83 -5.65
N ALA A 91 2.00 11.09 -5.34
CA ALA A 91 1.57 12.27 -6.11
C ALA A 91 1.61 12.12 -7.65
N ASP A 92 2.76 11.73 -8.23
CA ASP A 92 2.89 11.48 -9.67
C ASP A 92 2.75 9.98 -10.02
N ALA A 93 2.96 9.11 -9.02
CA ALA A 93 2.93 7.67 -9.20
C ALA A 93 1.52 7.12 -9.40
N ASP A 94 0.46 7.80 -8.93
CA ASP A 94 -0.92 7.36 -9.14
C ASP A 94 -1.31 7.37 -10.63
N ALA A 95 -0.84 8.35 -11.40
CA ALA A 95 -1.10 8.41 -12.83
C ALA A 95 -0.32 7.33 -13.60
N ASP A 96 0.95 7.13 -13.25
CA ASP A 96 1.79 6.06 -13.79
C ASP A 96 1.19 4.66 -13.46
N LEU A 97 0.70 4.49 -12.23
CA LEU A 97 0.03 3.28 -11.76
C LEU A 97 -1.25 3.00 -12.54
N ALA A 98 -2.11 4.01 -12.72
CA ALA A 98 -3.32 3.88 -13.52
C ALA A 98 -2.99 3.46 -14.97
N THR A 99 -1.94 4.04 -15.56
CA THR A 99 -1.47 3.71 -16.91
C THR A 99 -0.99 2.26 -17.01
N LEU A 100 -0.21 1.81 -16.02
CA LEU A 100 0.26 0.42 -15.95
C LEU A 100 -0.91 -0.55 -15.81
N ILE A 101 -1.84 -0.27 -14.89
CA ILE A 101 -3.01 -1.12 -14.65
C ILE A 101 -3.86 -1.25 -15.91
N ALA A 102 -4.10 -0.15 -16.62
CA ALA A 102 -4.84 -0.18 -17.87
C ALA A 102 -4.16 -1.07 -18.91
N ALA A 103 -2.84 -0.94 -19.10
CA ALA A 103 -2.09 -1.76 -20.05
C ALA A 103 -2.10 -3.27 -19.68
N LEU A 104 -1.97 -3.59 -18.39
CA LEU A 104 -2.05 -4.97 -17.90
C LEU A 104 -3.45 -5.56 -18.04
N CYS A 105 -4.50 -4.75 -17.81
CA CYS A 105 -5.87 -5.16 -18.03
C CYS A 105 -6.16 -5.44 -19.51
N ASP A 106 -5.67 -4.59 -20.42
CA ASP A 106 -5.76 -4.81 -21.87
C ASP A 106 -5.09 -6.15 -22.26
N LEU A 107 -3.89 -6.42 -21.71
CA LEU A 107 -3.18 -7.69 -21.92
C LEU A 107 -3.97 -8.90 -21.39
N GLY A 108 -4.55 -8.77 -20.19
CA GLY A 108 -5.36 -9.82 -19.55
C GLY A 108 -6.64 -10.16 -20.32
N ARG A 109 -7.25 -9.16 -20.97
CA ARG A 109 -8.51 -9.28 -21.71
C ARG A 109 -8.35 -9.58 -23.19
N ALA A 110 -7.13 -9.51 -23.72
CA ALA A 110 -6.86 -9.79 -25.13
C ALA A 110 -7.37 -11.19 -25.53
N GLY A 111 -7.94 -11.31 -26.73
CA GLY A 111 -8.39 -12.61 -27.26
C GLY A 111 -7.21 -13.56 -27.52
N THR A 112 -7.48 -14.86 -27.69
CA THR A 112 -6.43 -15.86 -28.02
C THR A 112 -5.90 -15.73 -29.45
N ALA A 113 -6.68 -15.13 -30.36
CA ALA A 113 -6.30 -14.88 -31.75
C ALA A 113 -5.57 -13.54 -31.98
N GLN A 114 -5.49 -12.69 -30.95
CA GLN A 114 -4.88 -11.36 -31.04
C GLN A 114 -3.42 -11.40 -30.58
N SER A 115 -2.53 -10.70 -31.29
CA SER A 115 -1.17 -10.48 -30.81
C SER A 115 -1.20 -9.66 -29.51
N THR A 116 -0.48 -10.14 -28.50
CA THR A 116 -0.37 -9.48 -27.19
C THR A 116 0.80 -8.48 -27.10
N LEU A 117 1.71 -8.52 -28.08
CA LEU A 117 2.95 -7.70 -28.09
C LEU A 117 2.70 -6.20 -27.85
N PRO A 118 1.69 -5.54 -28.47
CA PRO A 118 1.45 -4.11 -28.21
C PRO A 118 1.09 -3.82 -26.75
N TYR A 119 0.34 -4.70 -26.10
CA TYR A 119 -0.05 -4.56 -24.70
C TYR A 119 1.12 -4.83 -23.76
N GLU A 120 1.94 -5.83 -24.08
CA GLU A 120 3.18 -6.13 -23.35
C GLU A 120 4.14 -4.94 -23.37
N MET A 121 4.37 -4.34 -24.54
CA MET A 121 5.23 -3.16 -24.68
C MET A 121 4.68 -1.96 -23.91
N ARG A 122 3.38 -1.70 -23.99
CA ARG A 122 2.73 -0.62 -23.20
C ARG A 122 2.89 -0.84 -21.70
N ALA A 123 2.67 -2.06 -21.22
CA ALA A 123 2.83 -2.40 -19.82
C ALA A 123 4.29 -2.29 -19.36
N ALA A 124 5.25 -2.70 -20.19
CA ALA A 124 6.67 -2.56 -19.91
C ALA A 124 7.09 -1.09 -19.76
N VAL A 125 6.68 -0.21 -20.69
CA VAL A 125 6.97 1.23 -20.64
C VAL A 125 6.33 1.88 -19.42
N ALA A 126 5.04 1.59 -19.16
CA ALA A 126 4.34 2.12 -17.99
C ALA A 126 4.97 1.65 -16.68
N GLY A 127 5.39 0.37 -16.61
CA GLY A 127 6.08 -0.19 -15.45
C GLY A 127 7.44 0.47 -15.22
N ALA A 128 8.21 0.74 -16.27
CA ALA A 128 9.49 1.44 -16.16
C ALA A 128 9.30 2.89 -15.69
N SER A 129 8.28 3.60 -16.20
CA SER A 129 7.91 4.95 -15.74
C SER A 129 7.58 4.95 -14.24
N LEU A 130 6.65 4.09 -13.83
CA LEU A 130 6.23 3.97 -12.44
C LEU A 130 7.39 3.61 -11.52
N ALA A 131 8.26 2.67 -11.92
CA ALA A 131 9.42 2.28 -11.13
C ALA A 131 10.40 3.46 -10.95
N SER A 132 10.64 4.25 -11.99
CA SER A 132 11.47 5.45 -11.91
C SER A 132 10.86 6.49 -10.94
N THR A 133 9.56 6.78 -11.10
CA THR A 133 8.83 7.73 -10.24
C THR A 133 8.86 7.29 -8.77
N LEU A 134 8.53 6.03 -8.48
CA LEU A 134 8.54 5.50 -7.10
C LEU A 134 9.95 5.50 -6.51
N SER A 135 10.96 5.06 -7.25
CA SER A 135 12.35 5.02 -6.76
C SER A 135 12.87 6.42 -6.41
N ALA A 136 12.57 7.43 -7.23
CA ALA A 136 12.98 8.81 -6.96
C ALA A 136 12.32 9.39 -5.68
N ARG A 137 11.08 8.96 -5.38
CA ARG A 137 10.29 9.50 -4.26
C ARG A 137 10.48 8.72 -2.96
N ALA A 138 10.89 7.45 -3.04
CA ALA A 138 11.16 6.57 -1.90
C ALA A 138 12.57 6.76 -1.32
N THR A 139 13.03 8.01 -1.20
CA THR A 139 14.33 8.38 -0.64
C THR A 139 14.19 8.95 0.78
N GLY A 140 15.31 9.01 1.52
CA GLY A 140 15.35 9.56 2.88
C GLY A 140 14.64 8.66 3.90
N ILE A 141 13.64 9.19 4.59
CA ILE A 141 12.94 8.48 5.67
C ILE A 141 12.05 7.32 5.20
N ALA A 142 11.85 7.14 3.90
CA ALA A 142 10.91 6.16 3.35
C ALA A 142 11.19 4.72 3.83
N ALA A 143 12.46 4.29 3.88
CA ALA A 143 12.81 2.95 4.34
C ALA A 143 12.54 2.75 5.85
N TYR A 144 12.77 3.79 6.66
CA TYR A 144 12.44 3.76 8.08
C TYR A 144 10.93 3.75 8.29
N ALA A 145 10.21 4.67 7.65
CA ALA A 145 8.75 4.75 7.70
C ALA A 145 8.09 3.44 7.24
N ALA A 146 8.57 2.83 6.16
CA ALA A 146 8.09 1.55 5.68
C ALA A 146 8.20 0.44 6.75
N ARG A 147 9.33 0.37 7.46
CA ARG A 147 9.55 -0.60 8.53
C ARG A 147 8.65 -0.32 9.73
N ASP A 148 8.61 0.93 10.17
CA ASP A 148 7.84 1.35 11.34
C ASP A 148 6.34 1.11 11.13
N ILE A 149 5.77 1.66 10.04
CA ILE A 149 4.35 1.50 9.69
C ILE A 149 3.99 0.01 9.52
N THR A 150 4.88 -0.80 8.94
CA THR A 150 4.64 -2.25 8.86
C THR A 150 4.58 -2.90 10.24
N ALA A 151 5.42 -2.47 11.19
CA ALA A 151 5.37 -2.95 12.56
C ALA A 151 4.04 -2.57 13.21
N GLN A 152 3.58 -1.32 13.03
CA GLN A 152 2.29 -0.85 13.54
C GLN A 152 1.11 -1.67 12.99
N ILE A 153 1.08 -1.91 11.67
CA ILE A 153 0.02 -2.72 11.04
C ILE A 153 0.02 -4.15 11.61
N ARG A 154 1.20 -4.76 11.79
CA ARG A 154 1.31 -6.11 12.36
C ARG A 154 0.85 -6.17 13.81
N GLU A 155 1.24 -5.19 14.61
CA GLU A 155 0.80 -5.06 16.01
C GLU A 155 -0.72 -4.92 16.10
N ALA A 156 -1.32 -4.05 15.27
CA ALA A 156 -2.75 -3.86 15.21
C ALA A 156 -3.51 -5.16 14.84
N LEU A 157 -3.03 -5.89 13.82
CA LEU A 157 -3.59 -7.18 13.44
C LEU A 157 -3.44 -8.22 14.56
N ASP A 158 -2.31 -8.24 15.27
CA ASP A 158 -2.05 -9.17 16.36
C ASP A 158 -2.92 -8.87 17.60
N LEU A 159 -3.13 -7.60 17.93
CA LEU A 159 -4.05 -7.17 18.99
C LEU A 159 -5.47 -7.65 18.69
N LEU A 160 -6.02 -7.34 17.50
CA LEU A 160 -7.36 -7.75 17.13
C LEU A 160 -7.49 -9.27 16.89
N GLY A 161 -6.38 -9.93 16.54
CA GLY A 161 -6.30 -11.38 16.37
C GLY A 161 -6.20 -12.15 17.69
N THR A 162 -5.95 -11.47 18.81
CA THR A 162 -5.87 -12.09 20.13
C THR A 162 -7.24 -12.62 20.54
N PRO A 163 -7.39 -13.93 20.83
CA PRO A 163 -8.72 -14.52 21.05
C PRO A 163 -9.54 -13.84 22.14
N SER A 164 -8.95 -13.49 23.29
CA SER A 164 -9.70 -12.83 24.37
C SER A 164 -10.15 -11.41 24.00
N ILE A 165 -9.29 -10.64 23.29
CA ILE A 165 -9.65 -9.31 22.76
C ILE A 165 -10.76 -9.45 21.71
N ALA A 166 -10.60 -10.36 20.75
CA ALA A 166 -11.58 -10.59 19.70
C ALA A 166 -12.95 -10.98 20.27
N GLN A 167 -12.99 -11.89 21.25
CA GLN A 167 -14.24 -12.30 21.90
C GLN A 167 -14.90 -11.16 22.66
N ALA A 168 -14.14 -10.39 23.44
CA ALA A 168 -14.67 -9.22 24.17
C ALA A 168 -15.23 -8.16 23.22
N LEU A 169 -14.66 -8.04 22.02
CA LEU A 169 -15.14 -7.14 20.96
C LEU A 169 -16.35 -7.70 20.20
N GLY A 170 -16.87 -8.88 20.55
CA GLY A 170 -18.04 -9.54 19.96
C GLY A 170 -17.72 -10.66 18.97
N GLY A 171 -16.49 -11.19 19.00
CA GLY A 171 -16.01 -12.30 18.19
C GLY A 171 -15.88 -11.98 16.69
N GLY A 172 -15.47 -13.00 15.93
CA GLY A 172 -15.27 -12.94 14.48
C GLY A 172 -13.81 -12.70 14.07
N GLY A 173 -13.61 -12.42 12.78
CA GLY A 173 -12.30 -12.05 12.24
C GLY A 173 -12.01 -10.56 12.39
N VAL A 174 -10.73 -10.18 12.24
CA VAL A 174 -10.24 -8.79 12.33
C VAL A 174 -11.09 -7.80 11.53
N TRP A 175 -11.42 -8.13 10.27
CA TRP A 175 -12.22 -7.25 9.42
C TRP A 175 -13.65 -7.07 9.90
N ALA A 176 -14.25 -8.09 10.52
CA ALA A 176 -15.59 -7.98 11.10
C ALA A 176 -15.58 -7.06 12.34
N ILE A 177 -14.50 -7.10 13.12
CA ILE A 177 -14.29 -6.20 14.25
C ILE A 177 -14.12 -4.76 13.74
N ILE A 178 -13.27 -4.52 12.74
CA ILE A 178 -13.07 -3.18 12.17
C ILE A 178 -14.39 -2.61 11.64
N GLN A 179 -15.18 -3.41 10.92
CA GLN A 179 -16.49 -2.99 10.43
C GLN A 179 -17.45 -2.61 11.56
N ARG A 180 -17.43 -3.36 12.67
CA ARG A 180 -18.29 -3.14 13.83
C ARG A 180 -17.96 -1.85 14.58
N TYR A 181 -16.68 -1.48 14.63
CA TYR A 181 -16.19 -0.32 15.38
C TYR A 181 -15.76 0.85 14.49
N ALA A 182 -16.13 0.83 13.21
CA ALA A 182 -15.80 1.89 12.26
C ALA A 182 -16.27 3.28 12.72
N ASP A 183 -17.44 3.36 13.36
CA ASP A 183 -17.98 4.60 13.92
C ASP A 183 -17.05 5.27 14.94
N LEU A 184 -16.25 4.50 15.68
CA LEU A 184 -15.29 5.06 16.63
C LEU A 184 -14.15 5.82 15.93
N ALA A 185 -13.84 5.46 14.69
CA ALA A 185 -12.83 6.11 13.87
C ALA A 185 -13.40 7.29 13.06
N GLY A 186 -14.72 7.53 13.11
CA GLY A 186 -15.37 8.66 12.43
C GLY A 186 -15.57 8.50 10.92
N GLU A 187 -14.98 7.49 10.30
CA GLU A 187 -15.12 7.17 8.87
C GLU A 187 -15.54 5.72 8.65
N HIS A 188 -16.34 5.49 7.61
CA HIS A 188 -16.74 4.15 7.18
C HIS A 188 -15.88 3.71 5.98
N PRO A 189 -14.74 3.03 6.22
CA PRO A 189 -13.91 2.55 5.13
C PRO A 189 -14.66 1.49 4.30
N ALA A 190 -14.47 1.51 2.99
CA ALA A 190 -14.90 0.42 2.13
C ALA A 190 -13.94 -0.79 2.31
N ILE A 191 -14.00 -1.45 3.47
CA ILE A 191 -13.00 -2.42 3.95
C ILE A 191 -12.69 -3.49 2.90
N GLY A 192 -13.71 -4.10 2.31
CA GLY A 192 -13.54 -5.15 1.29
C GLY A 192 -12.75 -4.66 0.08
N ARG A 193 -13.11 -3.48 -0.42
CA ARG A 193 -12.45 -2.81 -1.55
C ARG A 193 -11.00 -2.47 -1.22
N ALA A 194 -10.76 -1.85 -0.07
CA ALA A 194 -9.44 -1.44 0.39
C ALA A 194 -8.52 -2.66 0.61
N ALA A 195 -9.03 -3.74 1.21
CA ALA A 195 -8.29 -4.98 1.41
C ALA A 195 -7.92 -5.66 0.07
N ALA A 196 -8.84 -5.70 -0.89
CA ALA A 196 -8.58 -6.23 -2.22
C ALA A 196 -7.53 -5.39 -2.97
N ARG A 197 -7.63 -4.06 -2.91
CA ARG A 197 -6.63 -3.13 -3.46
C ARG A 197 -5.27 -3.28 -2.79
N ALA A 198 -5.22 -3.48 -1.47
CA ALA A 198 -3.96 -3.72 -0.74
C ALA A 198 -3.24 -4.98 -1.25
N GLY A 199 -3.98 -6.08 -1.47
CA GLY A 199 -3.41 -7.30 -2.06
C GLY A 199 -2.88 -7.08 -3.48
N ALA A 200 -3.65 -6.37 -4.31
CA ALA A 200 -3.29 -6.07 -5.69
C ALA A 200 -2.06 -5.16 -5.80
N ILE A 201 -2.01 -4.04 -5.08
CA ILE A 201 -0.87 -3.11 -5.15
C ILE A 201 0.41 -3.74 -4.65
N ARG A 202 0.33 -4.56 -3.60
CA ARG A 202 1.50 -5.29 -3.10
C ARG A 202 2.11 -6.15 -4.19
N THR A 203 1.27 -6.87 -4.94
CA THR A 203 1.71 -7.72 -6.05
C THR A 203 2.34 -6.89 -7.16
N ILE A 204 1.69 -5.78 -7.55
CA ILE A 204 2.16 -4.90 -8.63
C ILE A 204 3.50 -4.26 -8.28
N VAL A 205 3.63 -3.64 -7.11
CA VAL A 205 4.86 -2.88 -6.77
C VAL A 205 5.99 -3.81 -6.35
N SER A 206 5.70 -5.00 -5.80
CA SER A 206 6.72 -6.04 -5.60
C SER A 206 7.25 -6.56 -6.93
N TRP A 207 6.37 -6.76 -7.92
CA TRP A 207 6.79 -7.11 -9.28
C TRP A 207 7.72 -6.05 -9.89
N LEU A 208 7.45 -4.74 -9.69
CA LEU A 208 8.35 -3.68 -10.11
C LEU A 208 9.72 -3.78 -9.43
N ALA A 209 9.75 -4.02 -8.12
CA ALA A 209 10.99 -4.15 -7.36
C ALA A 209 11.83 -5.36 -7.80
N ASP A 210 11.18 -6.49 -8.09
CA ASP A 210 11.83 -7.72 -8.54
C ASP A 210 12.31 -7.63 -9.99
N ARG A 211 11.63 -6.85 -10.84
CA ARG A 211 11.95 -6.67 -12.27
C ARG A 211 12.65 -5.34 -12.58
N ALA A 212 13.13 -4.60 -11.58
CA ALA A 212 13.68 -3.26 -11.73
C ALA A 212 14.76 -3.16 -12.84
N GLN A 213 15.69 -4.12 -12.87
CA GLN A 213 16.76 -4.15 -13.87
C GLN A 213 16.25 -4.50 -15.29
N ASP A 214 15.28 -5.41 -15.39
CA ASP A 214 14.70 -5.81 -16.67
C ASP A 214 13.83 -4.69 -17.25
N LEU A 215 13.10 -3.96 -16.40
CA LEU A 215 12.36 -2.76 -16.74
C LEU A 215 13.30 -1.66 -17.25
N ALA A 216 14.39 -1.39 -16.52
CA ALA A 216 15.38 -0.39 -16.90
C ALA A 216 16.11 -0.72 -18.23
N SER A 217 16.28 -2.01 -18.53
CA SER A 217 16.92 -2.47 -19.77
C SER A 217 15.93 -2.76 -20.91
N GLY A 218 14.62 -2.57 -20.70
CA GLY A 218 13.59 -2.85 -21.71
C GLY A 218 13.45 -4.32 -22.09
N ARG A 219 13.89 -5.24 -21.23
CA ARG A 219 13.90 -6.71 -21.46
C ARG A 219 12.79 -7.45 -20.73
N VAL A 220 11.91 -6.74 -20.02
CA VAL A 220 10.80 -7.37 -19.31
C VAL A 220 9.85 -8.02 -20.31
N ALA A 221 9.53 -9.29 -20.06
CA ALA A 221 8.46 -10.01 -20.73
C ALA A 221 7.32 -10.21 -19.74
N ILE A 222 6.09 -9.92 -20.17
CA ILE A 222 4.89 -10.01 -19.34
C ILE A 222 3.92 -10.95 -20.04
N ALA A 223 3.65 -12.10 -19.44
CA ALA A 223 2.68 -13.04 -19.96
C ALA A 223 1.28 -12.74 -19.42
N ARG A 224 0.25 -13.13 -20.18
CA ARG A 224 -1.16 -13.01 -19.74
C ARG A 224 -1.43 -13.71 -18.40
N GLY A 225 -0.76 -14.83 -18.15
CA GLY A 225 -0.89 -15.61 -16.92
C GLY A 225 -0.07 -15.08 -15.74
N ASP A 226 0.66 -13.97 -15.90
CA ASP A 226 1.49 -13.46 -14.83
C ASP A 226 0.65 -12.93 -13.67
N PRO A 227 1.07 -13.15 -12.40
CA PRO A 227 0.36 -12.65 -11.22
C PRO A 227 0.09 -11.14 -11.23
N VAL A 228 0.97 -10.36 -11.88
CA VAL A 228 0.81 -8.90 -12.01
C VAL A 228 -0.40 -8.52 -12.87
N VAL A 229 -0.75 -9.34 -13.87
CA VAL A 229 -1.94 -9.14 -14.71
C VAL A 229 -3.20 -9.43 -13.91
N ALA A 230 -3.23 -10.53 -13.16
CA ALA A 230 -4.35 -10.85 -12.27
C ALA A 230 -4.55 -9.77 -11.21
N ALA A 231 -3.46 -9.26 -10.61
CA ALA A 231 -3.52 -8.17 -9.64
C ALA A 231 -4.08 -6.88 -10.24
N ALA A 232 -3.70 -6.53 -11.48
CA ALA A 232 -4.26 -5.37 -12.17
C ALA A 232 -5.77 -5.52 -12.45
N LEU A 233 -6.21 -6.72 -12.82
CA LEU A 233 -7.63 -7.02 -13.01
C LEU A 233 -8.41 -6.90 -11.69
N THR A 234 -7.88 -7.42 -10.58
CA THR A 234 -8.47 -7.24 -9.25
C THR A 234 -8.55 -5.77 -8.89
N TRP A 235 -7.46 -5.01 -9.07
CA TRP A 235 -7.47 -3.57 -8.81
C TRP A 235 -8.55 -2.84 -9.62
N SER A 236 -8.66 -3.15 -10.91
CA SER A 236 -9.64 -2.55 -11.81
C SER A 236 -11.09 -2.92 -11.49
N ALA A 237 -11.34 -4.08 -10.88
CA ALA A 237 -12.69 -4.52 -10.48
C ALA A 237 -13.19 -3.79 -9.23
N GLU A 238 -12.27 -3.30 -8.40
CA GLU A 238 -12.52 -2.59 -7.15
C GLU A 238 -12.53 -1.05 -7.33
N GLY A 239 -12.42 -0.58 -8.58
CA GLY A 239 -12.39 0.84 -9.00
C GLY A 239 -13.73 1.56 -8.90
#